data_AF-A0A1V9WZC5-F1
#
_entry.id   AF-A0A1V9WZC5-F1
#
_cell.length_a   1.000
_cell.length_b   1.000
_cell.length_c   1.000
_cell.angle_alpha   90.00
_cell.angle_beta   90.00
_cell.angle_gamma   90.00
#
_symmetry.space_group_name_H-M   'P 1'
#
loop_
_entity.id
_entity.type
_entity.pdbx_description
1 polymer ?
#
loop_
_entity_poly.entity_id
_entity_poly.type
_entity_poly.pdbx_seq_one_letter_code
_entity_poly.pdbx_strand_id
1 'polypeptide(L)'
;YTLRNSGSWGLRLENGSFNGAIGQLDRNEADLALACLRPTYDSFGVIPFSPLIHPIEVAILAARKTRFLKTPFALVNGFSLEVWLLLILATLALAVGMSLVHRLFIQPSGFMKLLDFYVFQLFGNTWNECTSQPPPFNTLRIVWMSWLLAVTMILMNAFAGNLKVALEIN
;
A
#
# COMPACT_ATOMS: atom_id res chain seq x y z
N TYR A 1 45.20 -30.08 25.96
CA TYR A 1 44.19 -30.32 24.91
C TYR A 1 44.63 -29.60 23.65
N THR A 2 44.36 -30.17 22.49
CA THR A 2 44.77 -29.61 21.20
C THR A 2 43.53 -29.08 20.49
N LEU A 3 43.53 -27.81 20.10
CA LEU A 3 42.39 -27.21 19.38
C LEU A 3 42.56 -27.47 17.89
N ARG A 4 41.54 -28.05 17.26
CA ARG A 4 41.51 -28.34 15.83
C ARG A 4 40.24 -27.78 15.20
N ASN A 5 40.39 -27.12 14.05
CA ASN A 5 39.26 -26.70 13.24
C ASN A 5 38.76 -27.87 12.39
N SER A 6 37.48 -28.23 12.53
CA SER A 6 36.84 -29.32 11.79
C SER A 6 36.40 -28.93 10.37
N GLY A 7 36.38 -27.63 10.04
CA GLY A 7 36.01 -27.08 8.72
C GLY A 7 34.52 -27.18 8.34
N SER A 8 33.79 -28.13 8.93
CA SER A 8 32.35 -28.31 8.77
C SER A 8 31.71 -28.82 10.07
N TRP A 9 30.40 -28.60 10.21
CA TRP A 9 29.67 -29.01 11.41
C TRP A 9 29.43 -30.51 11.46
N GLY A 10 28.97 -31.09 10.35
CA GLY A 10 28.71 -32.53 10.24
C GLY A 10 27.44 -32.80 9.47
N LEU A 11 27.62 -33.17 8.21
CA LEU A 11 26.59 -33.66 7.31
C LEU A 11 26.73 -35.17 7.22
N ARG A 12 25.58 -35.85 7.17
CA ARG A 12 25.52 -37.29 6.90
C ARG A 12 25.83 -37.51 5.42
N LEU A 13 26.84 -38.32 5.15
CA LEU A 13 27.25 -38.72 3.80
C LEU A 13 26.40 -39.90 3.33
N GLU A 14 26.38 -40.16 2.02
CA GLU A 14 25.63 -41.28 1.42
C GLU A 14 26.08 -42.65 1.95
N ASN A 15 27.35 -42.78 2.35
CA ASN A 15 27.91 -43.98 2.96
C ASN A 15 27.46 -44.19 4.43
N GLY A 16 26.59 -43.33 4.95
CA GLY A 16 26.07 -43.39 6.32
C GLY A 16 26.97 -42.78 7.39
N SER A 17 28.21 -42.41 7.06
CA SER A 17 29.15 -41.76 7.99
C SER A 17 28.95 -40.24 8.05
N PHE A 18 29.40 -39.61 9.15
CA PHE A 18 29.37 -38.16 9.31
C PHE A 18 30.74 -37.54 8.98
N ASN A 19 30.71 -36.35 8.37
CA ASN A 19 31.90 -35.51 8.24
C ASN A 19 31.98 -34.46 9.36
N GLY A 20 32.96 -33.54 9.27
CA GLY A 20 33.05 -32.39 10.18
C GLY A 20 33.25 -32.74 11.64
N ALA A 21 32.75 -31.88 12.53
CA ALA A 21 32.88 -32.03 13.97
C ALA A 21 32.16 -33.29 14.48
N ILE A 22 30.97 -33.59 13.98
CA ILE A 22 30.20 -34.79 14.37
C ILE A 22 30.95 -36.06 13.98
N GLY A 23 31.53 -36.11 12.77
CA GLY A 23 32.31 -37.26 12.32
C GLY A 23 33.61 -37.50 13.11
N GLN A 24 34.26 -36.42 13.56
CA GLN A 24 35.45 -36.53 14.42
C GLN A 24 35.10 -37.09 15.80
N LEU A 25 33.94 -36.72 16.35
CA LEU A 25 33.44 -37.29 17.61
C LEU A 25 33.06 -38.77 17.43
N ASP A 26 32.35 -39.11 16.36
CA ASP A 26 31.95 -40.50 16.04
C ASP A 26 33.16 -41.44 15.89
N ARG A 27 34.22 -40.98 15.21
CA ARG A 27 35.47 -41.75 15.05
C ARG A 27 36.43 -41.67 16.25
N ASN A 28 36.04 -41.04 17.36
CA ASN A 28 36.87 -40.79 18.53
C ASN A 28 38.19 -40.06 18.21
N GLU A 29 38.18 -39.19 17.21
CA GLU A 29 39.31 -38.32 16.84
C GLU A 29 39.33 -37.02 17.68
N ALA A 30 38.23 -36.72 18.37
CA ALA A 30 38.07 -35.56 19.26
C ALA A 30 37.28 -35.95 20.51
N ASP A 31 37.62 -35.38 21.66
CA ASP A 31 36.92 -35.62 22.93
C ASP A 31 35.70 -34.72 23.13
N LEU A 32 35.73 -33.51 22.53
CA LEU A 32 34.69 -32.50 22.65
C LEU A 32 34.64 -31.63 21.38
N ALA A 33 33.43 -31.32 20.91
CA ALA A 33 33.22 -30.34 19.86
C ALA A 33 32.35 -29.17 20.37
N LEU A 34 32.85 -27.95 20.20
CA LEU A 34 32.11 -26.72 20.46
C LEU A 34 31.70 -26.11 19.12
N ALA A 35 30.40 -26.21 18.77
CA ALA A 35 29.86 -25.60 17.56
C ALA A 35 28.40 -25.18 17.74
N CYS A 36 27.98 -24.17 16.99
CA CYS A 36 26.59 -23.72 16.90
C CYS A 36 25.78 -24.67 16.00
N LEU A 37 25.66 -25.91 16.46
CA LEU A 37 24.96 -26.98 15.74
C LEU A 37 23.56 -27.17 16.32
N ARG A 38 22.61 -27.52 15.47
CA ARG A 38 21.27 -27.95 15.88
C ARG A 38 21.26 -29.47 16.03
N PRO A 39 20.92 -30.03 17.22
CA PRO A 39 20.72 -31.46 17.35
C PRO A 39 19.62 -31.93 16.40
N THR A 40 19.95 -32.84 15.49
CA THR A 40 19.01 -33.53 14.61
C THR A 40 18.86 -34.97 15.05
N TYR A 41 17.78 -35.64 14.61
CA TYR A 41 17.53 -37.04 14.96
C TYR A 41 18.71 -37.95 14.58
N ASP A 42 19.26 -37.78 13.37
CA ASP A 42 20.37 -38.59 12.90
C ASP A 42 21.64 -38.40 13.74
N SER A 43 21.97 -37.15 14.10
CA SER A 43 23.18 -36.86 14.89
C SER A 43 23.04 -37.32 16.33
N PHE A 44 21.84 -37.27 16.91
CA PHE A 44 21.58 -37.70 18.28
C PHE A 44 21.75 -39.21 18.48
N GLY A 45 21.59 -40.00 17.41
CA GLY A 45 21.82 -41.44 17.43
C GLY A 45 23.30 -41.84 17.47
N VAL A 46 24.22 -40.91 17.20
CA VAL A 46 25.66 -41.18 17.06
C VAL A 46 26.47 -40.55 18.18
N ILE A 47 26.10 -39.34 18.62
CA ILE A 47 26.80 -38.62 19.69
C ILE A 47 25.83 -38.04 20.72
N PRO A 48 26.22 -38.01 22.01
CA PRO A 48 25.43 -37.34 23.04
C PRO A 48 25.57 -35.81 22.93
N PHE A 49 24.46 -35.09 23.07
CA PHE A 49 24.43 -33.63 23.11
C PHE A 49 24.20 -33.12 24.53
N SER A 50 24.86 -32.01 24.88
CA SER A 50 24.53 -31.25 26.08
C SER A 50 23.17 -30.55 25.93
N PRO A 51 22.51 -30.17 27.03
CA PRO A 51 21.34 -29.31 26.98
C PRO A 51 21.62 -28.03 26.20
N LEU A 52 20.66 -27.60 25.38
CA LEU A 52 20.81 -26.44 24.51
C LEU A 52 20.98 -25.16 25.36
N ILE A 53 22.17 -24.57 25.33
CA ILE A 53 22.49 -23.35 26.09
C ILE A 53 21.86 -22.11 25.41
N HIS A 54 21.71 -22.16 24.09
CA HIS A 54 21.10 -21.09 23.29
C HIS A 54 20.02 -21.67 22.35
N PRO A 55 18.76 -21.20 22.40
CA PRO A 55 17.74 -21.62 21.46
C PRO A 55 18.12 -21.18 20.04
N ILE A 56 18.06 -22.11 19.09
CA ILE A 56 18.36 -21.81 17.68
C ILE A 56 17.03 -21.62 16.95
N GLU A 57 16.78 -20.41 16.45
CA GLU A 57 15.62 -20.07 15.64
C GLU A 57 16.05 -19.76 14.20
N VAL A 58 15.19 -20.13 13.24
CA VAL A 58 15.42 -19.81 11.82
C VAL A 58 14.77 -18.45 11.54
N ALA A 59 15.59 -17.45 11.22
CA ALA A 59 15.13 -16.14 10.79
C ALA A 59 15.31 -15.97 9.27
N ILE A 60 14.32 -15.37 8.62
CA ILE A 60 14.44 -14.97 7.21
C ILE A 60 15.10 -13.60 7.18
N LEU A 61 16.36 -13.55 6.74
CA LEU A 61 17.05 -12.29 6.50
C LEU A 61 16.68 -11.78 5.10
N ALA A 62 15.65 -10.94 5.02
CA ALA A 62 15.35 -10.17 3.83
C ALA A 62 16.08 -8.82 3.87
N ALA A 63 16.76 -8.45 2.77
CA ALA A 63 17.39 -7.14 2.67
C ALA A 63 16.33 -6.03 2.83
N ARG A 64 16.70 -4.96 3.53
CA ARG A 64 15.86 -3.77 3.67
C ARG A 64 15.61 -3.19 2.28
N LYS A 65 14.34 -3.00 1.89
CA LYS A 65 14.01 -2.21 0.69
C LYS A 65 14.43 -0.76 0.94
N THR A 66 15.52 -0.32 0.32
CA THR A 66 16.09 1.04 0.50
C THR A 66 15.42 2.11 -0.37
N ARG A 67 14.46 1.73 -1.22
CA ARG A 67 13.80 2.63 -2.15
C ARG A 67 12.29 2.46 -2.06
N PHE A 68 11.63 3.38 -1.36
CA PHE A 68 10.20 3.61 -1.58
C PHE A 68 10.04 3.98 -3.05
N LEU A 69 9.20 3.23 -3.78
CA LEU A 69 8.87 3.58 -5.17
C LEU A 69 8.13 4.91 -5.14
N LYS A 70 8.86 6.00 -5.40
CA LYS A 70 8.28 7.32 -5.65
C LYS A 70 7.50 7.24 -6.96
N THR A 71 6.24 6.87 -6.86
CA THR A 71 5.34 6.84 -8.02
C THR A 71 4.87 8.27 -8.27
N PRO A 72 5.08 8.85 -9.46
CA PRO A 72 4.63 10.21 -9.76
C PRO A 72 3.10 10.38 -9.64
N PHE A 73 2.35 9.27 -9.70
CA PHE A 73 0.89 9.23 -9.51
C PHE A 73 0.43 9.06 -8.06
N ALA A 74 1.34 9.13 -7.08
CA ALA A 74 0.98 9.01 -5.67
C ALA A 74 -0.06 10.06 -5.22
N LEU A 75 -0.07 11.24 -5.85
CA LEU A 75 -1.06 12.28 -5.61
C LEU A 75 -2.48 11.86 -6.02
N VAL A 76 -2.63 11.16 -7.15
CA VAL A 76 -3.94 10.71 -7.66
C VAL A 76 -4.46 9.52 -6.85
N ASN A 77 -3.55 8.72 -6.27
CA ASN A 77 -3.88 7.60 -5.40
C ASN A 77 -4.49 8.02 -4.04
N GLY A 78 -4.62 9.32 -3.74
CA GLY A 78 -5.32 9.79 -2.55
C GLY A 78 -6.80 9.37 -2.51
N PHE A 79 -7.38 9.10 -3.68
CA PHE A 79 -8.69 8.44 -3.84
C PHE A 79 -8.60 7.24 -4.75
N SER A 80 -9.51 6.28 -4.56
CA SER A 80 -9.66 5.16 -5.49
C SER A 80 -10.17 5.65 -6.84
N LEU A 81 -9.84 4.90 -7.90
CA LEU A 81 -10.29 5.19 -9.26
C LEU A 81 -11.83 5.23 -9.36
N GLU A 82 -12.51 4.43 -8.55
CA GLU A 82 -13.98 4.39 -8.46
C GLU A 82 -14.55 5.74 -8.01
N VAL A 83 -13.94 6.40 -7.01
CA VAL A 83 -14.38 7.72 -6.53
C VAL A 83 -14.18 8.78 -7.60
N TRP A 84 -13.07 8.72 -8.35
CA TRP A 84 -12.83 9.62 -9.47
C TRP A 84 -13.88 9.47 -10.58
N LEU A 85 -14.23 8.23 -10.94
CA LEU A 85 -15.28 7.96 -11.92
C LEU A 85 -16.65 8.44 -11.44
N LEU A 86 -16.99 8.22 -10.17
CA LEU A 86 -18.23 8.71 -9.57
C LEU A 86 -18.30 10.24 -9.56
N LEU A 87 -17.19 10.92 -9.26
CA LEU A 87 -17.14 12.38 -9.28
C LEU A 87 -17.41 12.93 -10.69
N ILE A 88 -16.79 12.36 -11.72
CA ILE A 88 -16.99 12.77 -13.12
C ILE A 88 -18.44 12.52 -13.54
N LEU A 89 -18.97 11.34 -13.24
CA LEU A 89 -20.34 10.97 -13.61
C LEU A 89 -21.38 11.84 -12.88
N ALA A 90 -21.17 12.11 -11.59
CA ALA A 90 -22.05 12.99 -10.81
C ALA A 90 -22.01 14.44 -11.34
N THR A 91 -20.83 14.93 -11.70
CA THR A 91 -20.67 16.27 -12.31
C THR A 91 -21.45 16.38 -13.62
N LEU A 92 -21.31 15.38 -14.49
CA LEU A 92 -22.01 15.35 -15.78
C LEU A 92 -23.53 15.25 -15.59
N ALA A 93 -23.98 14.36 -14.70
CA ALA A 93 -25.41 14.18 -14.40
C ALA A 93 -26.04 15.47 -13.85
N LEU A 94 -25.36 16.15 -12.93
CA LEU A 94 -25.84 17.41 -12.36
C LEU A 94 -25.84 18.53 -13.41
N ALA A 95 -24.81 18.62 -14.24
CA ALA A 95 -24.75 19.59 -15.34
C ALA A 95 -25.93 19.41 -16.30
N VAL A 96 -26.20 18.18 -16.74
CA VAL A 96 -27.34 17.86 -17.61
C VAL A 96 -28.67 18.24 -16.94
N GLY A 97 -28.84 17.90 -15.67
CA GLY A 97 -30.04 18.26 -14.90
C GLY A 97 -30.25 19.77 -14.81
N MET A 98 -29.19 20.53 -14.52
CA MET A 98 -29.25 21.99 -14.46
C MET A 98 -29.52 22.61 -15.83
N SER A 99 -28.89 22.12 -16.90
CA SER A 99 -29.13 22.59 -18.27
C SER A 99 -30.55 22.32 -18.72
N LEU A 100 -31.13 21.18 -18.36
CA LEU A 100 -32.52 20.84 -18.69
C LEU A 100 -33.50 21.76 -17.95
N VAL A 101 -33.34 21.94 -16.64
CA VAL A 101 -34.18 22.85 -15.85
C VAL A 101 -34.05 24.29 -16.34
N HIS A 102 -32.84 24.76 -16.66
CA HIS A 102 -32.63 26.08 -17.23
C HIS A 102 -33.37 26.23 -18.56
N ARG A 103 -33.24 25.25 -19.45
CA ARG A 103 -33.89 25.28 -20.77
C ARG A 103 -35.42 25.28 -20.67
N LEU A 104 -35.98 24.50 -19.75
CA LEU A 104 -37.43 24.34 -19.61
C LEU A 104 -38.10 25.54 -18.94
N PHE A 105 -37.45 26.18 -17.96
CA PHE A 105 -38.10 27.20 -17.13
C PHE A 105 -37.64 28.65 -17.38
N ILE A 106 -36.53 28.86 -18.10
CA ILE A 106 -35.87 30.18 -18.18
C ILE A 106 -35.83 30.69 -19.61
N GLN A 107 -35.02 30.04 -20.44
CA GLN A 107 -34.75 30.48 -21.80
C GLN A 107 -34.48 29.26 -22.71
N PRO A 108 -35.11 29.20 -23.88
CA PRO A 108 -34.79 28.20 -24.90
C PRO A 108 -33.51 28.62 -25.65
N SER A 109 -32.38 28.65 -24.95
CA SER A 109 -31.07 28.74 -25.59
C SER A 109 -30.61 27.35 -26.06
N GLY A 110 -29.54 27.31 -26.84
CA GLY A 110 -28.96 26.04 -27.30
C GLY A 110 -28.53 25.19 -26.10
N PHE A 111 -29.06 23.96 -26.00
CA PHE A 111 -28.76 23.03 -24.90
C PHE A 111 -27.25 22.83 -24.70
N MET A 112 -26.49 22.72 -25.79
CA MET A 112 -25.03 22.55 -25.73
C MET A 112 -24.32 23.75 -25.08
N LYS A 113 -24.77 24.98 -25.34
CA LYS A 113 -24.20 26.18 -24.69
C LYS A 113 -24.48 26.19 -23.19
N LEU A 114 -25.68 25.77 -22.79
CA LEU A 114 -26.04 25.63 -21.37
C LEU A 114 -25.26 24.50 -20.70
N LEU A 115 -25.07 23.38 -21.40
CA LEU A 115 -24.31 22.24 -20.89
C LEU A 115 -22.85 22.61 -20.67
N ASP A 116 -22.21 23.20 -21.67
CA ASP A 116 -20.81 23.65 -21.55
C ASP A 116 -20.64 24.65 -20.40
N PHE A 117 -21.58 25.60 -20.26
CA PHE A 117 -21.57 26.56 -19.15
C PHE A 117 -21.65 25.87 -17.78
N TYR A 118 -22.61 24.96 -17.59
CA TYR A 118 -22.79 24.28 -16.30
C TYR A 118 -21.70 23.24 -16.00
N VAL A 119 -21.19 22.53 -17.01
CA VAL A 119 -20.05 21.63 -16.86
C VAL A 119 -18.82 22.43 -16.42
N PHE A 120 -18.50 23.52 -17.10
CA PHE A 120 -17.35 24.35 -16.74
C PHE A 120 -17.52 24.98 -15.35
N GLN A 121 -18.73 25.44 -15.03
CA GLN A 121 -19.03 26.00 -13.71
C GLN A 121 -18.88 24.95 -12.60
N LEU A 122 -19.47 23.76 -12.74
CA LEU A 122 -19.36 22.69 -11.72
C LEU A 122 -17.94 22.14 -11.61
N PHE A 123 -17.21 22.08 -12.72
CA PHE A 123 -15.79 21.71 -12.72
C PHE A 123 -14.94 22.73 -11.96
N GLY A 124 -15.10 24.03 -12.25
CA GLY A 124 -14.41 25.10 -11.52
C GLY A 124 -14.75 25.09 -10.03
N ASN A 125 -16.03 24.93 -9.69
CA ASN A 125 -16.46 24.82 -8.29
C ASN A 125 -15.79 23.64 -7.58
N THR A 126 -15.68 22.48 -8.24
CA THR A 126 -15.00 21.28 -7.70
C THR A 126 -13.54 21.58 -7.33
N TRP A 127 -12.91 22.49 -8.06
CA TRP A 127 -11.54 22.95 -7.81
C TRP A 127 -11.44 24.19 -6.92
N ASN A 128 -12.53 24.55 -6.22
CA ASN A 128 -12.66 25.76 -5.40
C ASN A 128 -12.46 27.09 -6.17
N GLU A 129 -12.66 27.08 -7.49
CA GLU A 129 -12.72 28.33 -8.25
C GLU A 129 -14.06 29.02 -8.01
N CYS A 130 -14.02 30.33 -7.73
CA CYS A 130 -15.22 31.13 -7.52
C CYS A 130 -15.89 31.40 -8.87
N THR A 131 -17.19 31.08 -8.98
CA THR A 131 -17.96 31.44 -10.16
C THR A 131 -18.55 32.85 -10.04
N SER A 132 -18.39 33.67 -11.08
CA SER A 132 -18.88 35.05 -11.10
C SER A 132 -20.39 35.16 -11.36
N GLN A 133 -21.04 34.08 -11.82
CA GLN A 133 -22.44 34.11 -12.24
C GLN A 133 -23.24 32.96 -11.60
N PRO A 134 -23.94 33.21 -10.47
CA PRO A 134 -24.78 32.19 -9.85
C PRO A 134 -26.01 31.87 -10.73
N PRO A 135 -26.55 30.64 -10.67
CA PRO A 135 -27.78 30.30 -11.40
C PRO A 135 -28.92 31.27 -11.05
N PRO A 136 -29.75 31.70 -12.02
CA PRO A 136 -30.77 32.73 -11.79
C PRO A 136 -31.96 32.25 -10.93
N PHE A 137 -32.30 30.95 -10.94
CA PHE A 137 -33.47 30.41 -10.23
C PHE A 137 -33.12 29.84 -8.85
N ASN A 138 -34.02 30.05 -7.88
CA ASN A 138 -33.83 29.57 -6.50
C ASN A 138 -33.67 28.05 -6.41
N THR A 139 -34.42 27.27 -7.19
CA THR A 139 -34.29 25.80 -7.21
C THR A 139 -32.91 25.36 -7.70
N LEU A 140 -32.42 25.95 -8.78
CA LEU A 140 -31.07 25.69 -9.30
C LEU A 140 -29.99 26.12 -8.32
N ARG A 141 -30.19 27.24 -7.62
CA ARG A 141 -29.29 27.70 -6.55
C ARG A 141 -29.22 26.70 -5.40
N ILE A 142 -30.34 26.14 -4.95
CA ILE A 142 -30.33 25.15 -3.86
C ILE A 142 -29.55 23.91 -4.28
N VAL A 143 -29.80 23.39 -5.48
CA VAL A 143 -29.04 22.24 -6.02
C VAL A 143 -27.55 22.58 -6.13
N TRP A 144 -27.23 23.77 -6.61
CA TRP A 144 -25.85 24.25 -6.72
C TRP A 144 -25.15 24.38 -5.35
N MET A 145 -25.83 24.94 -4.35
CA MET A 145 -25.30 25.05 -2.98
C MET A 145 -25.11 23.66 -2.34
N SER A 146 -26.00 22.71 -2.63
CA SER A 146 -25.84 21.33 -2.16
C SER A 146 -24.59 20.66 -2.76
N TRP A 147 -24.29 20.93 -4.04
CA TRP A 147 -23.08 20.46 -4.70
C TRP A 147 -21.82 21.07 -4.09
N LEU A 148 -21.83 22.38 -3.84
CA LEU A 148 -20.72 23.05 -3.16
C LEU A 148 -20.44 22.41 -1.80
N LEU A 149 -21.47 22.25 -0.97
CA LEU A 149 -21.27 21.66 0.35
C LEU A 149 -20.75 20.21 0.28
N ALA A 150 -21.33 19.38 -0.59
CA ALA A 150 -20.96 17.96 -0.68
C ALA A 150 -19.57 17.75 -1.28
N VAL A 151 -19.28 18.39 -2.41
CA VAL A 151 -18.05 18.12 -3.17
C VAL A 151 -16.91 19.02 -2.73
N THR A 152 -17.14 20.33 -2.61
CA THR A 152 -16.04 21.26 -2.35
C THR A 152 -15.67 21.29 -0.87
N MET A 153 -16.66 21.28 0.03
CA MET A 153 -16.37 21.26 1.46
C MET A 153 -16.08 19.87 2.03
N ILE A 154 -16.87 18.85 1.72
CA ILE A 154 -16.68 17.54 2.35
C ILE A 154 -15.61 16.75 1.61
N LEU A 155 -15.80 16.52 0.30
CA LEU A 155 -14.94 15.61 -0.46
C LEU A 155 -13.51 16.14 -0.62
N MET A 156 -13.31 17.43 -0.95
CA MET A 156 -11.95 17.98 -1.12
C MET A 156 -11.18 18.09 0.20
N ASN A 157 -11.84 18.37 1.32
CA ASN A 157 -11.18 18.36 2.62
C ASN A 157 -10.78 16.94 3.03
N ALA A 158 -11.62 15.94 2.74
CA ALA A 158 -11.28 14.54 2.96
C ALA A 158 -10.09 14.10 2.08
N PHE A 159 -10.07 14.52 0.81
CA PHE A 159 -8.95 14.28 -0.10
C PHE A 159 -7.64 14.86 0.44
N ALA A 160 -7.66 16.12 0.85
CA ALA A 160 -6.49 16.78 1.41
C ALA A 160 -5.96 16.09 2.67
N GLY A 161 -6.86 15.62 3.54
CA GLY A 161 -6.51 14.83 4.72
C GLY A 161 -5.82 13.51 4.37
N ASN A 162 -6.41 12.74 3.44
CA ASN A 162 -5.83 11.48 2.97
C ASN A 162 -4.47 11.68 2.30
N LEU A 163 -4.35 12.73 1.49
CA LEU A 163 -3.10 13.03 0.80
C LEU A 163 -1.98 13.36 1.78
N LYS A 164 -2.29 14.14 2.83
CA LYS A 164 -1.31 14.46 3.88
C LYS A 164 -0.75 13.20 4.53
N VAL A 165 -1.62 12.28 4.93
CA VAL A 165 -1.22 10.99 5.53
C VAL A 165 -0.39 10.17 4.55
N ALA A 166 -0.81 10.10 3.28
CA ALA A 166 -0.10 9.35 2.25
C ALA A 166 1.30 9.89 1.95
N LEU A 167 1.53 11.20 2.13
CA LEU A 167 2.83 11.84 1.97
C LEU A 167 3.73 11.66 3.20
N GLU A 168 3.16 11.53 4.40
CA GLU A 168 3.95 11.29 5.63
C GLU A 168 4.42 9.84 5.76
N ILE A 169 3.69 8.88 5.18
CA ILE A 169 4.00 7.44 5.28
C ILE A 169 4.99 6.96 4.19
N ASN A 170 5.18 7.70 3.10
CA ASN A 170 6.04 7.33 1.96
C ASN A 170 7.38 8.07 1.94
#